data_AF-A0A2N3Y3H4-F1
#
_entry.id   AF-A0A2N3Y3H4-F1
#
_cell.length_a   1.000
_cell.length_b   1.000
_cell.length_c   1.000
_cell.angle_alpha   90.00
_cell.angle_beta   90.00
_cell.angle_gamma   90.00
#
_symmetry.space_group_name_H-M   'P 1'
#
loop_
_entity.id
_entity.type
_entity.pdbx_description
1 polymer ?
#
loop_
_entity_poly.entity_id
_entity_poly.type
_entity_poly.pdbx_seq_one_letter_code
_entity_poly.pdbx_strand_id
1 'polypeptide(L)'
;MESGTPARWQDVNATAEMIAQAGGKLENAPEARTPAEITAAREALLAVTTAGARLARQLDILASSYETLNAAEPSAVHVALDQAAAAAEDLGNCAKVAAQAIDDD
;
A
#
# COMPACT_ATOMS: atom_id res chain seq x y z
N MET A 1 -1.72 -28.87 -6.76
CA MET A 1 -0.92 -28.65 -5.53
C MET A 1 -0.98 -27.17 -5.22
N GLU A 2 -1.99 -26.77 -4.44
CA GLU A 2 -2.23 -25.40 -4.00
C GLU A 2 -1.46 -25.15 -2.71
N SER A 3 -0.22 -24.66 -2.83
CA SER A 3 0.60 -24.26 -1.67
C SER A 3 0.93 -22.76 -1.67
N GLY A 4 0.46 -22.01 -2.67
CA GLY A 4 0.88 -20.62 -2.92
C GLY A 4 0.03 -19.55 -2.23
N THR A 5 -1.23 -19.85 -1.88
CA THR A 5 -2.18 -18.87 -1.33
C THR A 5 -1.79 -18.37 0.07
N PRO A 6 -1.34 -19.23 1.02
CA PRO A 6 -0.96 -18.77 2.36
C PRO A 6 0.24 -17.82 2.35
N ALA A 7 1.24 -18.08 1.49
CA ALA A 7 2.41 -17.23 1.35
C ALA A 7 2.06 -15.84 0.76
N ARG A 8 1.14 -15.79 -0.22
CA ARG A 8 0.69 -14.52 -0.82
C ARG A 8 -0.05 -13.63 0.18
N TRP A 9 -0.90 -14.21 1.03
CA TRP A 9 -1.57 -13.45 2.10
C TRP A 9 -0.59 -12.97 3.17
N GLN A 10 0.43 -13.75 3.51
CA GLN A 10 1.51 -13.32 4.40
C GLN A 10 2.27 -12.11 3.83
N ASP A 11 2.57 -12.14 2.53
CA ASP A 11 3.24 -11.04 1.83
C ASP A 11 2.40 -9.75 1.81
N VAL A 12 1.07 -9.86 1.63
CA VAL A 12 0.12 -8.75 1.73
C VAL A 12 0.12 -8.17 3.15
N ASN A 13 0.00 -9.02 4.17
CA ASN A 13 0.00 -8.60 5.58
C ASN A 13 1.30 -7.89 5.97
N ALA A 14 2.45 -8.44 5.60
CA ALA A 14 3.75 -7.84 5.89
C ALA A 14 3.88 -6.44 5.27
N THR A 15 3.42 -6.25 4.02
CA THR A 15 3.44 -4.92 3.40
C THR A 15 2.43 -3.97 4.06
N ALA A 16 1.24 -4.44 4.44
CA ALA A 16 0.26 -3.63 5.16
C ALA A 16 0.80 -3.17 6.53
N GLU A 17 1.53 -4.04 7.24
CA GLU A 17 2.23 -3.69 8.47
C GLU A 17 3.30 -2.61 8.25
N MET A 18 4.04 -2.66 7.14
CA MET A 18 4.99 -1.59 6.80
C MET A 18 4.29 -0.24 6.60
N ILE A 19 3.13 -0.22 5.93
CA ILE A 19 2.30 1.00 5.79
C ILE A 19 1.86 1.49 7.17
N ALA A 20 1.35 0.60 8.02
CA ALA A 20 0.89 0.96 9.36
C ALA A 20 2.04 1.53 10.23
N GLN A 21 3.23 0.94 10.16
CA GLN A 21 4.40 1.44 10.88
C GLN A 21 4.84 2.82 10.38
N ALA A 22 4.82 3.05 9.07
CA ALA A 22 5.14 4.35 8.50
C ALA A 22 4.06 5.40 8.87
N GLY A 23 2.78 5.03 8.81
CA GLY A 23 1.65 5.85 9.27
C GLY A 23 1.77 6.22 10.74
N GLY A 24 2.12 5.28 11.61
CA GLY A 24 2.36 5.54 13.03
C GLY A 24 3.49 6.54 13.28
N LYS A 25 4.53 6.60 12.43
CA LYS A 25 5.57 7.63 12.54
C LYS A 25 5.02 9.03 12.23
N LEU A 26 4.09 9.13 11.27
CA LEU A 26 3.43 10.39 10.91
C LEU A 26 2.44 10.85 11.98
N GLU A 27 1.66 9.93 12.55
CA GLU A 27 0.72 10.23 13.65
C GLU A 27 1.42 10.76 14.90
N ASN A 28 2.61 10.24 15.19
CA ASN A 28 3.43 10.69 16.33
C ASN A 28 4.22 11.99 16.05
N ALA A 29 4.14 12.53 14.84
CA ALA A 29 4.80 13.78 14.43
C ALA A 29 3.79 14.78 13.83
N PRO A 30 2.74 15.18 14.58
CA PRO A 30 1.65 16.01 14.06
C PRO A 30 2.07 17.42 13.66
N GLU A 31 3.21 17.90 14.19
CA GLU A 31 3.77 19.21 13.90
C GLU A 31 5.28 19.06 13.73
N ALA A 32 5.72 18.51 12.60
CA ALA A 32 7.13 18.51 12.25
C ALA A 32 7.64 19.95 12.21
N ARG A 33 8.42 20.35 13.21
CA ARG A 33 8.84 21.75 13.45
C ARG A 33 10.33 21.95 13.23
N THR A 34 11.10 20.87 13.30
CA THR A 34 12.54 20.88 13.03
C THR A 34 12.85 20.28 11.65
N PRO A 35 13.95 20.68 10.99
CA PRO A 35 14.38 20.08 9.72
C PRO A 35 14.54 18.55 9.80
N ALA A 36 14.92 18.03 10.97
CA ALA A 36 15.06 16.59 11.20
C ALA A 36 13.70 15.88 11.21
N GLU A 37 12.69 16.46 11.86
CA GLU A 37 11.32 15.92 11.88
C GLU A 37 10.66 16.01 10.49
N ILE A 38 10.91 17.10 9.76
CA ILE A 38 10.42 17.29 8.39
C ILE A 38 11.03 16.22 7.47
N THR A 39 12.34 15.99 7.56
CA THR A 39 13.03 14.91 6.85
C THR A 39 12.45 13.54 7.21
N ALA A 40 12.22 13.26 8.49
CA ALA A 40 11.67 12.00 8.95
C ALA A 40 10.23 11.77 8.45
N ALA A 41 9.40 12.83 8.43
CA ALA A 41 8.05 12.78 7.87
C ALA A 41 8.08 12.49 6.36
N ARG A 42 8.98 13.15 5.62
CA ARG A 42 9.21 12.88 4.19
C ARG A 42 9.64 11.43 3.94
N GLU A 43 10.58 10.91 4.71
CA GLU A 43 11.01 9.52 4.62
C GLU A 43 9.87 8.53 4.91
N ALA A 44 9.05 8.82 5.91
CA ALA A 44 7.86 8.00 6.21
C ALA A 44 6.85 8.01 5.05
N LEU A 45 6.60 9.17 4.43
CA LEU A 45 5.74 9.29 3.24
C LEU A 45 6.31 8.53 2.02
N LEU A 46 7.62 8.56 1.81
CA LEU A 46 8.27 7.77 0.75
C LEU A 46 8.21 6.26 1.04
N ALA A 47 8.27 5.87 2.32
CA ALA A 47 8.04 4.48 2.72
C ALA A 47 6.60 4.05 2.43
N VAL A 48 5.59 4.87 2.75
CA VAL A 48 4.18 4.63 2.38
C VAL A 48 4.03 4.54 0.86
N THR A 49 4.68 5.42 0.10
CA THR A 49 4.67 5.39 -1.38
C THR A 49 5.11 4.03 -1.91
N THR A 50 6.27 3.56 -1.44
CA THR A 50 6.87 2.31 -1.90
C THR A 50 6.05 1.10 -1.48
N ALA A 51 5.56 1.11 -0.23
CA ALA A 51 4.75 0.02 0.31
C ALA A 51 3.36 -0.03 -0.32
N GLY A 52 2.72 1.11 -0.60
CA GLY A 52 1.43 1.20 -1.31
C GLY A 52 1.50 0.58 -2.71
N ALA A 53 2.50 0.97 -3.51
CA ALA A 53 2.73 0.39 -4.84
C ALA A 53 3.09 -1.10 -4.80
N ARG A 54 3.72 -1.57 -3.71
CA ARG A 54 3.97 -3.00 -3.51
C ARG A 54 2.67 -3.74 -3.14
N LEU A 55 1.88 -3.19 -2.23
CA LEU A 55 0.62 -3.76 -1.77
C LEU A 55 -0.38 -3.88 -2.91
N ALA A 56 -0.50 -2.83 -3.74
CA ALA A 56 -1.33 -2.84 -4.95
C ALA A 56 -1.02 -4.06 -5.83
N ARG A 57 0.25 -4.23 -6.20
CA ARG A 57 0.69 -5.38 -7.02
C ARG A 57 0.45 -6.73 -6.35
N GLN A 58 0.64 -6.83 -5.04
CA GLN A 58 0.38 -8.08 -4.31
C GLN A 58 -1.12 -8.42 -4.30
N LEU A 59 -1.98 -7.42 -4.15
CA LEU A 59 -3.43 -7.56 -4.19
C LEU A 59 -3.93 -7.91 -5.60
N ASP A 60 -3.38 -7.31 -6.66
CA ASP A 60 -3.69 -7.68 -8.05
C ASP A 60 -3.34 -9.14 -8.35
N ILE A 61 -2.13 -9.56 -7.97
CA ILE A 61 -1.68 -10.96 -8.13
C ILE A 61 -2.61 -11.89 -7.36
N LEU A 62 -3.07 -11.48 -6.18
CA LEU A 62 -4.01 -12.26 -5.40
C LEU A 62 -5.39 -12.30 -6.07
N ALA A 63 -5.90 -11.16 -6.57
CA ALA A 63 -7.17 -11.05 -7.30
C ALA A 63 -7.21 -11.98 -8.52
N SER A 64 -6.13 -12.04 -9.29
CA SER A 64 -6.00 -12.95 -10.45
C SER A 64 -6.11 -14.43 -10.06
N SER A 65 -5.82 -14.78 -8.81
CA SER A 65 -5.99 -16.16 -8.30
C SER A 65 -7.45 -16.54 -8.07
N TYR A 66 -8.34 -15.54 -7.98
CA TYR A 66 -9.78 -15.70 -7.83
C TYR A 66 -10.54 -15.39 -9.13
N GLU A 67 -9.81 -15.19 -10.23
CA GLU A 67 -10.40 -15.06 -11.55
C GLU A 67 -10.96 -16.42 -11.99
N THR A 68 -12.24 -16.43 -12.39
CA THR A 68 -12.91 -17.65 -12.85
C THR A 68 -13.06 -17.59 -14.37
N LEU A 69 -12.28 -18.39 -15.08
CA LEU A 69 -12.35 -18.47 -16.54
C LEU A 69 -13.73 -18.94 -16.99
N ASN A 70 -14.33 -18.22 -17.94
CA ASN A 70 -15.66 -18.47 -18.52
C ASN A 70 -16.86 -18.21 -17.59
N ALA A 71 -16.66 -17.54 -16.45
CA ALA A 71 -17.77 -16.99 -15.68
C ALA A 71 -18.33 -15.74 -16.40
N ALA A 72 -19.65 -15.54 -16.32
CA ALA A 72 -20.29 -14.35 -16.86
C ALA A 72 -19.92 -13.08 -16.09
N GLU A 73 -19.56 -13.22 -14.81
CA GLU A 73 -19.16 -12.12 -13.93
C GLU A 73 -17.94 -12.54 -13.07
N PRO A 74 -17.06 -11.59 -12.72
CA PRO A 74 -15.97 -11.84 -11.78
C PRO A 74 -16.50 -12.25 -10.39
N SER A 75 -15.71 -13.03 -9.66
CA SER A 75 -16.06 -13.35 -8.27
C SER A 75 -16.01 -12.10 -7.39
N ALA A 76 -16.86 -12.02 -6.36
CA ALA A 76 -16.87 -10.88 -5.43
C ALA A 76 -15.51 -10.69 -4.73
N VAL A 77 -14.77 -11.78 -4.49
CA VAL A 77 -13.42 -11.74 -3.91
C VAL A 77 -12.43 -11.11 -4.88
N HIS A 78 -12.49 -11.46 -6.17
CA HIS A 78 -11.66 -10.82 -7.20
C HIS A 78 -11.90 -9.31 -7.24
N VAL A 79 -13.17 -8.89 -7.30
CA VAL A 79 -13.53 -7.46 -7.33
C VAL A 79 -13.04 -6.72 -6.09
N ALA A 80 -13.23 -7.29 -4.90
CA ALA A 80 -12.80 -6.65 -3.66
C ALA A 80 -11.27 -6.50 -3.58
N LEU A 81 -10.51 -7.49 -4.07
CA LEU A 81 -9.05 -7.43 -4.09
C LEU A 81 -8.52 -6.43 -5.10
N ASP A 82 -9.12 -6.35 -6.29
CA ASP A 82 -8.81 -5.36 -7.32
C ASP A 82 -9.07 -3.92 -6.82
N GLN A 83 -10.23 -3.69 -6.18
CA GLN A 83 -10.53 -2.41 -5.54
C GLN A 83 -9.55 -2.06 -4.43
N ALA A 84 -9.15 -3.03 -3.62
CA ALA A 84 -8.15 -2.83 -2.58
C ALA A 84 -6.77 -2.50 -3.18
N ALA A 85 -6.42 -3.09 -4.32
CA ALA A 85 -5.19 -2.79 -5.04
C ALA A 85 -5.16 -1.35 -5.53
N ALA A 86 -6.24 -0.90 -6.19
CA ALA A 86 -6.40 0.49 -6.63
C ALA A 86 -6.29 1.48 -5.46
N ALA A 87 -6.95 1.19 -4.34
CA ALA A 87 -6.86 2.03 -3.14
C ALA A 87 -5.43 2.10 -2.56
N ALA A 88 -4.67 0.99 -2.60
CA ALA A 88 -3.29 0.96 -2.15
C ALA A 88 -2.35 1.76 -3.08
N GLU A 89 -2.60 1.72 -4.39
CA GLU A 89 -1.89 2.54 -5.37
C GLU A 89 -2.18 4.03 -5.16
N ASP A 90 -3.45 4.40 -5.01
CA ASP A 90 -3.88 5.78 -4.75
C ASP A 90 -3.25 6.34 -3.48
N LEU A 91 -3.26 5.56 -2.38
CA LEU A 91 -2.58 5.93 -1.14
C LEU A 91 -1.08 6.20 -1.38
N GLY A 92 -0.41 5.32 -2.14
CA GLY A 92 1.01 5.49 -2.47
C GLY A 92 1.27 6.75 -3.29
N ASN A 93 0.40 7.06 -4.26
CA ASN A 93 0.48 8.27 -5.08
C ASN A 93 0.24 9.54 -4.27
N CYS A 94 -0.76 9.54 -3.38
CA CYS A 94 -1.00 10.66 -2.47
C CYS A 94 0.19 10.89 -1.53
N ALA A 95 0.77 9.83 -0.97
CA ALA A 95 1.95 9.94 -0.11
C ALA A 95 3.17 10.50 -0.86
N LYS A 96 3.35 10.13 -2.12
CA LYS A 96 4.39 10.67 -2.99
C LYS A 96 4.25 12.17 -3.18
N VAL A 97 3.04 12.63 -3.52
CA VAL A 97 2.74 14.07 -3.70
C VAL A 97 3.01 14.83 -2.41
N ALA A 98 2.58 14.30 -1.26
CA ALA A 98 2.86 14.91 0.04
C ALA A 98 4.37 14.98 0.34
N ALA A 99 5.14 13.93 0.02
CA ALA A 99 6.59 13.93 0.19
C ALA A 99 7.30 14.96 -0.71
N GLN A 100 6.79 15.20 -1.91
CA GLN A 100 7.31 16.21 -2.84
C GLN A 100 7.03 17.63 -2.36
N ALA A 101 5.81 17.88 -1.84
CA ALA A 101 5.46 19.17 -1.28
C ALA A 101 6.37 19.62 -0.12
N ILE A 102 6.92 18.66 0.65
CA ILE A 102 7.90 18.94 1.71
C ILE A 102 9.28 19.36 1.15
N ASP A 103 9.65 18.87 -0.04
CA ASP A 103 10.96 19.16 -0.67
C ASP A 103 10.96 20.51 -1.41
N ASP A 104 9.77 20.94 -1.86
CA ASP A 104 9.55 22.19 -2.59
C ASP A 104 9.38 23.41 -1.65
N ASP A 105 9.18 23.20 -0.34
CA ASP A 105 9.09 24.21 0.73
C ASP A 105 10.47 24.57 1.33
#